data_AF-I9G6F8-F1
#
_entry.id   AF-I9G6F8-F1
#
_cell.length_a   1.000
_cell.length_b   1.000
_cell.length_c   1.000
_cell.angle_alpha   90.00
_cell.angle_beta   90.00
_cell.angle_gamma   90.00
#
_symmetry.space_group_name_H-M   'P 1'
#
loop_
_entity.id
_entity.type
_entity.pdbx_description
1 polymer ?
#
loop_
_entity_poly.entity_id
_entity_poly.type
_entity_poly.pdbx_seq_one_letter_code
_entity_poly.pdbx_strand_id
1 'polypeptide(L)'
;MSDQIIFDVDGLIEAQIRQRDKDYAKVCCQNLLNYAYGKGLLCDNPCDNEGNLIMPSIIKESSLTEIGKHIFVELLFKWFAYTDNESGKIDRKNNIKMLEKYYNQLLQKIDRK
;
A
#
# COMPACT_ATOMS: atom_id res chain seq x y z
N MET A 1 -14.85 11.44 16.50
CA MET A 1 -13.74 10.47 16.47
C MET A 1 -12.55 11.17 15.83
N SER A 2 -11.34 10.99 16.34
CA SER A 2 -10.13 11.51 15.72
C SER A 2 -9.82 10.69 14.47
N ASP A 3 -9.65 11.35 13.32
CA ASP A 3 -9.27 10.70 12.06
C ASP A 3 -7.87 10.08 12.19
N GLN A 4 -7.82 8.76 12.37
CA GLN A 4 -6.60 8.03 12.71
C GLN A 4 -5.66 7.92 11.50
N ILE A 5 -4.36 8.17 11.71
CA ILE A 5 -3.34 7.87 10.71
C ILE A 5 -3.17 6.35 10.62
N ILE A 6 -3.35 5.81 9.41
CA ILE A 6 -3.23 4.39 9.11
C ILE A 6 -1.86 4.09 8.48
N PHE A 7 -1.41 4.94 7.56
CA PHE A 7 -0.15 4.75 6.87
C PHE A 7 0.50 6.09 6.52
N ASP A 8 1.68 6.33 7.08
CA ASP A 8 2.51 7.51 6.82
C ASP A 8 3.65 7.11 5.86
N VAL A 9 3.48 7.45 4.57
CA VAL A 9 4.46 7.10 3.54
C VAL A 9 5.75 7.90 3.71
N ASP A 10 5.62 9.20 3.99
CA ASP A 10 6.76 10.10 4.20
C ASP A 10 7.60 9.60 5.37
N GLY A 11 6.97 9.35 6.52
CA GLY A 11 7.64 8.82 7.71
C GLY A 11 8.34 7.49 7.44
N LEU A 12 7.71 6.59 6.66
CA LEU A 12 8.31 5.29 6.32
C LEU A 12 9.55 5.43 5.41
N ILE A 13 9.51 6.33 4.42
CA ILE A 13 10.64 6.60 3.53
C ILE A 13 11.76 7.32 4.28
N GLU A 14 11.43 8.32 5.09
CA GLU A 14 12.41 9.11 5.86
C GLU A 14 13.14 8.26 6.91
N ALA A 15 12.49 7.23 7.45
CA ALA A 15 13.10 6.28 8.36
C ALA A 15 14.24 5.45 7.72
N GLN A 16 14.30 5.37 6.39
CA GLN A 16 15.37 4.64 5.70
C GLN A 16 16.65 5.48 5.64
N ILE A 17 17.79 4.88 6.01
CA ILE A 17 19.07 5.59 6.04
C ILE A 17 19.64 5.76 4.62
N ARG A 18 19.62 4.71 3.79
CA ARG A 18 20.28 4.71 2.47
C ARG A 18 19.30 5.13 1.38
N GLN A 19 19.79 5.89 0.39
CA GLN A 19 18.97 6.32 -0.74
C GLN A 19 18.33 5.15 -1.50
N ARG A 20 19.08 4.05 -1.69
CA ARG A 20 18.55 2.83 -2.33
C ARG A 20 17.33 2.25 -1.60
N ASP A 21 17.30 2.35 -0.27
CA ASP A 21 16.23 1.79 0.56
C ASP A 21 15.03 2.75 0.53
N LYS A 22 15.27 4.07 0.48
CA LYS A 22 14.24 5.08 0.21
C LYS A 22 13.56 4.87 -1.13
N ASP A 23 14.35 4.65 -2.19
CA ASP A 23 13.84 4.42 -3.54
C ASP A 23 13.04 3.12 -3.59
N TYR A 24 13.52 2.06 -2.93
CA TYR A 24 12.80 0.79 -2.79
C TYR A 24 11.46 0.97 -2.08
N ALA A 25 11.47 1.63 -0.91
CA ALA A 25 10.28 1.91 -0.12
C ALA A 25 9.26 2.73 -0.92
N LYS A 26 9.71 3.77 -1.65
CA LYS A 26 8.85 4.58 -2.52
C LYS A 26 8.12 3.74 -3.55
N VAL A 27 8.82 2.82 -4.24
CA VAL A 27 8.19 1.91 -5.22
C VAL A 27 7.17 0.99 -4.55
N CYS A 28 7.50 0.42 -3.38
CA CYS A 28 6.56 -0.42 -2.63
C CYS A 28 5.28 0.34 -2.24
N CYS A 29 5.43 1.59 -1.77
CA CYS A 29 4.31 2.45 -1.39
C CYS A 29 3.44 2.81 -2.60
N GLN A 30 4.07 3.27 -3.70
CA GLN A 30 3.37 3.65 -4.92
C GLN A 30 2.58 2.48 -5.50
N ASN A 31 3.19 1.29 -5.57
CA ASN A 31 2.52 0.10 -6.10
C ASN A 31 1.33 -0.34 -5.23
N LEU A 32 1.46 -0.27 -3.90
CA LEU A 32 0.35 -0.55 -2.97
C LEU A 32 -0.79 0.44 -3.15
N LEU A 33 -0.50 1.75 -3.14
CA LEU A 33 -1.51 2.80 -3.16
C LEU A 33 -2.24 2.86 -4.51
N ASN A 34 -1.51 2.70 -5.63
CA ASN A 34 -2.11 2.62 -6.95
C ASN A 34 -3.04 1.41 -7.08
N TYR A 35 -2.59 0.26 -6.57
CA TYR A 35 -3.41 -0.93 -6.55
C TYR A 35 -4.66 -0.75 -5.67
N ALA A 36 -4.51 -0.18 -4.47
CA ALA A 36 -5.60 0.07 -3.55
C ALA A 36 -6.64 1.03 -4.14
N TYR A 37 -6.21 2.12 -4.78
CA TYR A 37 -7.10 3.03 -5.50
C TYR A 37 -7.82 2.33 -6.66
N GLY A 38 -7.09 1.59 -7.50
CA GLY A 38 -7.67 0.84 -8.62
C GLY A 38 -8.70 -0.23 -8.20
N LYS A 39 -8.67 -0.67 -6.93
CA LYS A 39 -9.66 -1.58 -6.34
C LYS A 39 -10.76 -0.87 -5.53
N GLY A 40 -10.79 0.47 -5.52
CA GLY A 40 -11.78 1.26 -4.79
C GLY A 40 -11.62 1.20 -3.27
N LEU A 41 -10.41 0.94 -2.77
CA LEU A 41 -10.12 0.96 -1.32
C LEU A 41 -9.81 2.37 -0.80
N LEU A 42 -9.32 3.25 -1.68
CA LEU A 42 -9.04 4.65 -1.38
C LEU A 42 -10.12 5.55 -1.99
N CYS A 43 -10.47 6.62 -1.29
CA CYS A 43 -11.43 7.63 -1.77
C CYS A 43 -10.86 8.46 -2.93
N ASP A 44 -9.58 8.82 -2.83
CA ASP A 44 -8.92 9.75 -3.76
C ASP A 44 -7.74 9.08 -4.48
N ASN A 45 -7.44 9.56 -5.69
CA ASN A 45 -6.28 9.10 -6.46
C ASN A 45 -4.99 9.54 -5.75
N PRO A 46 -4.09 8.60 -5.35
CA PRO A 46 -2.85 8.94 -4.67
C PRO A 46 -1.77 9.48 -5.62
N CYS A 47 -2.00 9.47 -6.94
CA CYS A 47 -1.03 9.87 -7.95
C CYS A 47 -1.37 11.15 -8.69
N ASP A 48 -0.33 11.86 -9.12
CA ASP A 48 -0.43 13.00 -10.03
C ASP A 48 -0.70 12.56 -11.48
N ASN A 49 -0.78 13.54 -12.38
CA ASN A 49 -1.05 13.30 -13.81
C ASN A 49 0.09 12.56 -14.53
N GLU A 50 1.28 12.47 -13.93
CA GLU A 50 2.42 11.74 -14.46
C GLU A 50 2.49 10.31 -13.90
N GLY A 51 1.58 9.94 -13.00
CA GLY A 51 1.53 8.64 -12.34
C GLY A 51 2.50 8.50 -11.17
N ASN A 52 3.07 9.60 -10.70
CA ASN A 52 3.92 9.63 -9.51
C ASN A 52 3.07 9.78 -8.26
N LEU A 53 3.52 9.18 -7.15
CA LEU A 53 2.86 9.36 -5.86
C LEU A 53 2.90 10.82 -5.43
N ILE A 54 1.75 11.40 -5.07
CA ILE A 54 1.64 12.75 -4.53
C ILE A 54 2.23 12.76 -3.12
N MET A 55 3.26 13.57 -2.88
CA MET A 55 3.92 13.68 -1.59
C MET A 55 3.64 15.07 -0.96
N PRO A 56 3.38 15.16 0.36
CA PRO A 56 3.31 14.06 1.31
C PRO A 56 2.06 13.18 1.13
N SER A 57 2.20 11.90 1.43
CA SER A 57 1.15 10.88 1.31
C SER A 57 0.88 10.24 2.67
N ILE A 58 -0.10 10.78 3.39
CA ILE A 58 -0.61 10.21 4.63
C ILE A 58 -2.00 9.62 4.38
N ILE A 59 -2.14 8.31 4.57
CA ILE A 59 -3.42 7.62 4.53
C ILE A 59 -4.02 7.65 5.94
N LYS A 60 -5.19 8.26 6.05
CA LYS A 60 -5.99 8.26 7.28
C LYS A 60 -7.20 7.36 7.12
N GLU A 61 -7.92 7.14 8.21
CA GLU A 61 -9.18 6.39 8.17
C GLU A 61 -10.20 7.01 7.21
N SER A 62 -10.27 8.34 7.16
CA SER A 62 -11.11 9.10 6.21
C SER A 62 -10.70 8.94 4.74
N SER A 63 -9.46 8.56 4.47
CA SER A 63 -8.95 8.30 3.12
C SER A 63 -9.44 6.97 2.55
N LEU A 64 -9.99 6.08 3.39
CA LEU A 64 -10.46 4.76 3.01
C LEU A 64 -11.97 4.73 2.74
N THR A 65 -12.37 3.99 1.72
CA THR A 65 -13.78 3.62 1.52
C THR A 65 -14.23 2.64 2.61
N GLU A 66 -15.52 2.36 2.72
CA GLU A 66 -16.04 1.37 3.69
C GLU A 66 -15.39 0.00 3.52
N ILE A 67 -15.24 -0.49 2.27
CA ILE A 67 -14.51 -1.72 2.01
C ILE A 67 -13.00 -1.56 2.27
N GLY A 68 -12.44 -0.38 1.98
CA GLY A 68 -11.06 -0.02 2.29
C GLY A 68 -10.72 -0.20 3.77
N LYS A 69 -11.60 0.27 4.66
CA LYS A 69 -11.42 0.14 6.13
C LYS A 69 -11.30 -1.32 6.59
N HIS A 70 -11.96 -2.25 5.89
CA HIS A 70 -11.87 -3.67 6.20
C HIS A 70 -10.65 -4.39 5.62
N ILE A 71 -10.12 -3.92 4.49
CA ILE A 71 -9.09 -4.65 3.71
C ILE A 71 -7.70 -4.03 3.84
N PHE A 72 -7.61 -2.70 3.80
CA PHE A 72 -6.37 -1.99 3.48
C PHE A 72 -5.23 -2.32 4.44
N VAL A 73 -5.49 -2.35 5.74
CA VAL A 73 -4.46 -2.62 6.76
C VAL A 73 -3.89 -4.04 6.64
N GLU A 74 -4.73 -5.06 6.43
CA GLU A 74 -4.21 -6.44 6.27
C GLU A 74 -3.48 -6.59 4.93
N LEU A 75 -3.93 -5.90 3.88
CA LEU A 75 -3.25 -5.87 2.59
C LEU A 75 -1.87 -5.21 2.69
N LEU A 76 -1.79 -4.06 3.38
CA LEU A 76 -0.57 -3.32 3.69
C LEU A 76 0.46 -4.25 4.35
N PHE A 77 0.10 -4.92 5.45
CA PHE A 77 1.03 -5.82 6.15
C PHE A 77 1.49 -7.00 5.29
N LYS A 78 0.57 -7.63 4.54
CA LYS A 78 0.92 -8.74 3.64
C LYS A 78 1.88 -8.30 2.54
N TRP A 79 1.66 -7.12 1.98
CA TRP A 79 2.51 -6.56 0.93
C TRP A 79 3.91 -6.28 1.44
N PHE A 80 4.04 -5.55 2.55
CA PHE A 80 5.35 -5.20 3.10
C PHE A 80 6.12 -6.42 3.56
N ALA A 81 5.47 -7.40 4.21
CA ALA A 81 6.11 -8.68 4.56
C ALA A 81 6.60 -9.46 3.33
N TYR A 82 5.90 -9.36 2.20
CA TYR A 82 6.34 -9.97 0.95
C TYR A 82 7.53 -9.23 0.34
N THR A 83 7.49 -7.91 0.28
CA THR A 83 8.54 -7.09 -0.36
C THR A 83 9.82 -6.98 0.47
N ASP A 84 9.76 -7.15 1.78
CA ASP A 84 10.93 -7.16 2.67
C ASP A 84 11.79 -8.42 2.51
N ASN A 85 11.28 -9.43 1.82
CA ASN A 85 11.99 -10.69 1.61
C ASN A 85 13.06 -10.59 0.50
N GLU A 86 14.33 -10.47 0.90
CA GLU A 86 15.49 -10.39 0.00
C GLU A 86 15.94 -11.74 -0.59
N SER A 87 15.28 -12.85 -0.27
CA SER A 87 15.68 -14.16 -0.79
C SER A 87 15.30 -14.35 -2.27
N GLY A 88 16.27 -14.85 -3.03
CA GLY A 88 16.13 -15.21 -4.44
C GLY A 88 16.37 -14.05 -5.41
N LYS A 89 16.10 -14.29 -6.70
CA LYS A 89 16.26 -13.30 -7.80
C LYS A 89 14.93 -12.67 -8.23
N ILE A 90 13.95 -12.61 -7.32
CA ILE A 90 12.60 -12.14 -7.65
C ILE A 90 12.52 -10.64 -7.41
N ASP A 91 12.05 -9.89 -8.40
CA ASP A 91 11.77 -8.45 -8.25
C ASP A 91 10.42 -8.23 -7.53
N ARG A 92 10.43 -8.39 -6.21
CA ARG A 92 9.21 -8.43 -5.39
C ARG A 92 8.44 -7.12 -5.40
N LYS A 93 9.13 -5.98 -5.28
CA LYS A 93 8.50 -4.64 -5.28
C LYS A 93 7.63 -4.39 -6.50
N ASN A 94 7.94 -5.00 -7.65
CA ASN A 94 7.21 -4.84 -8.91
C ASN A 94 6.24 -6.00 -9.21
N ASN A 95 6.11 -7.00 -8.32
CA ASN A 95 5.24 -8.15 -8.54
C ASN A 95 3.79 -7.88 -8.09
N ILE A 96 3.08 -7.03 -8.84
CA ILE A 96 1.70 -6.62 -8.53
C ILE A 96 0.72 -7.80 -8.46
N LYS A 97 1.01 -8.92 -9.13
CA LYS A 97 0.19 -10.15 -9.05
C LYS A 97 0.05 -10.67 -7.62
N MET A 98 1.02 -10.40 -6.75
CA MET A 98 0.92 -10.76 -5.33
C MET A 98 -0.06 -9.88 -4.55
N LEU A 99 -0.18 -8.59 -4.88
CA LEU A 99 -1.24 -7.74 -4.33
C LEU A 99 -2.62 -8.27 -4.73
N GLU A 100 -2.80 -8.66 -5.99
CA GLU A 100 -4.03 -9.30 -6.47
C GLU A 100 -4.37 -10.57 -5.70
N LYS A 101 -3.39 -11.45 -5.50
CA LYS A 101 -3.56 -12.67 -4.71
C LYS A 101 -4.00 -12.36 -3.28
N TYR A 102 -3.33 -11.42 -2.61
CA TYR A 102 -3.65 -11.07 -1.22
C TYR A 102 -5.02 -10.42 -1.11
N TYR A 103 -5.35 -9.48 -1.99
CA TYR A 103 -6.66 -8.85 -2.04
C TYR A 103 -7.79 -9.87 -2.15
N ASN A 104 -7.70 -10.81 -3.09
CA ASN A 104 -8.74 -11.84 -3.28
C ASN A 104 -8.88 -12.76 -2.07
N GLN A 105 -7.78 -13.08 -1.37
CA GLN A 105 -7.83 -13.82 -0.12
C GLN A 105 -8.55 -13.05 0.99
N LEU A 106 -8.35 -11.74 1.06
CA LEU A 106 -8.99 -10.88 2.06
C LEU A 106 -10.48 -10.70 1.78
N LEU A 107 -10.84 -10.48 0.52
CA LEU A 107 -12.23 -10.35 0.09
C LEU A 107 -13.05 -11.61 0.43
N GLN A 108 -12.52 -12.79 0.13
CA GLN A 108 -13.16 -14.07 0.47
C GLN A 108 -13.36 -14.27 1.98
N LYS A 109 -12.53 -13.66 2.84
CA LYS A 109 -12.71 -13.73 4.31
C LYS A 109 -13.84 -12.83 4.78
N ILE A 110 -14.08 -11.72 4.10
CA ILE A 110 -15.17 -10.79 4.42
C ILE A 110 -16.50 -11.41 4.00
N ASP A 111 -16.59 -11.96 2.79
CA ASP A 111 -17.82 -12.60 2.27
C ASP A 111 -18.28 -13.83 3.07
N ARG A 112 -17.41 -14.40 3.90
CA ARG A 112 -17.70 -15.57 4.76
C ARG A 112 -18.16 -15.21 6.17
N LYS A 113 -18.21 -13.93 6.52
CA LYS A 113 -18.69 -13.43 7.82
C LYS A 113 -20.11 -12.90 7.69
#